data_AF-A0A955S6Q8-F1
#
_entry.id   AF-A0A955S6Q8-F1
#
_cell.length_a   1.000
_cell.length_b   1.000
_cell.length_c   1.000
_cell.angle_alpha   90.00
_cell.angle_beta   90.00
_cell.angle_gamma   90.00
#
_symmetry.space_group_name_H-M   'P 1'
#
loop_
_entity.id
_entity.type
_entity.pdbx_description
1 polymer ?
#
loop_
_entity_poly.entity_id
_entity_poly.type
_entity_poly.pdbx_seq_one_letter_code
_entity_poly.pdbx_strand_id
1 'polypeptide(L)'
;MGKGMEMVRKYTNNDVDKAIKKLFLAQDYDYVLSLVNKYGQDEYENEPQRVRLAILKLSAGDKSELLKMLELAKIDYRDVLLSAEYIKDDDKDGKFKDIDEPYSDLLS
;
A
#
# COMPACT_ATOMS: atom_id res chain seq x y z
N MET A 1 15.72 23.25 19.35
CA MET A 1 16.40 21.98 19.01
C MET A 1 15.65 21.40 17.83
N GLY A 2 16.28 21.33 16.65
CA GLY A 2 15.63 20.81 15.45
C GLY A 2 15.30 19.34 15.64
N LYS A 3 14.02 18.97 15.51
CA LYS A 3 13.65 17.56 15.31
C LYS A 3 14.43 17.09 14.09
N GLY A 4 15.35 16.14 14.31
CA GLY A 4 16.08 15.52 13.22
C GLY A 4 15.08 15.01 12.20
N MET A 5 15.32 15.29 10.93
CA MET A 5 14.56 14.70 9.83
C MET A 5 14.57 13.18 10.02
N GLU A 6 13.46 12.65 10.49
CA GLU A 6 13.23 11.23 10.60
C GLU A 6 13.35 10.66 9.19
N MET A 7 14.30 9.75 9.01
CA MET A 7 14.60 9.15 7.71
C MET A 7 13.35 8.42 7.24
N VAL A 8 12.55 9.05 6.37
CA VAL A 8 11.36 8.44 5.76
C VAL A 8 11.80 7.14 5.11
N ARG A 9 11.43 6.00 5.71
CA ARG A 9 11.77 4.69 5.19
C ARG A 9 11.22 4.59 3.77
N LYS A 10 12.11 4.46 2.79
CA LYS A 10 11.70 4.24 1.41
C LYS A 10 11.17 2.81 1.28
N TYR A 11 9.92 2.66 0.85
CA TYR A 11 9.34 1.35 0.56
C TYR A 11 10.08 0.66 -0.60
N THR A 12 10.21 -0.66 -0.49
CA THR A 12 10.96 -1.50 -1.43
C THR A 12 10.06 -2.58 -2.04
N ASN A 13 10.51 -3.22 -3.13
CA ASN A 13 9.81 -4.37 -3.70
C ASN A 13 9.73 -5.55 -2.71
N ASN A 14 10.66 -5.66 -1.77
CA ASN A 14 10.61 -6.66 -0.70
C ASN A 14 9.47 -6.39 0.30
N ASP A 15 9.11 -5.13 0.52
CA ASP A 15 7.97 -4.79 1.37
C ASP A 15 6.66 -5.18 0.67
N VAL A 16 6.56 -4.96 -0.65
CA VAL A 16 5.44 -5.42 -1.49
C VAL A 16 5.32 -6.95 -1.43
N ASP A 17 6.43 -7.68 -1.61
CA ASP A 17 6.47 -9.14 -1.52
C ASP A 17 5.94 -9.66 -0.16
N LYS A 18 6.42 -9.07 0.94
CA LYS A 18 5.97 -9.41 2.29
C LYS A 18 4.48 -9.15 2.48
N ALA A 19 3.97 -8.03 1.98
CA ALA A 19 2.56 -7.68 2.07
C ALA A 19 1.69 -8.70 1.29
N ILE A 20 2.09 -9.07 0.06
CA ILE A 20 1.36 -10.08 -0.72
C ILE A 20 1.29 -11.40 0.05
N LYS A 21 2.44 -11.89 0.56
CA LYS A 21 2.52 -13.13 1.33
C LYS A 21 1.71 -13.11 2.64
N LYS A 22 1.50 -11.92 3.23
CA LYS A 22 0.71 -11.75 4.46
C LYS A 22 -0.80 -11.79 4.19
N LEU A 23 -1.23 -11.31 3.03
CA LEU A 23 -2.64 -11.04 2.74
C LEU A 23 -3.31 -12.08 1.86
N PHE A 24 -2.56 -12.70 0.96
CA PHE A 24 -3.07 -13.61 -0.04
C PHE A 24 -2.54 -15.03 0.18
N LEU A 25 -3.29 -16.01 -0.32
CA LEU A 25 -2.86 -17.40 -0.33
C LEU A 25 -1.64 -17.58 -1.26
N ALA A 26 -0.76 -18.52 -0.93
CA ALA A 26 0.45 -18.77 -1.72
C ALA A 26 0.16 -19.07 -3.21
N GLN A 27 -0.95 -19.75 -3.49
CA GLN A 27 -1.39 -20.06 -4.87
C GLN A 27 -1.78 -18.83 -5.70
N ASP A 28 -2.11 -17.71 -5.05
CA ASP A 28 -2.50 -16.46 -5.70
C ASP A 28 -1.33 -15.49 -5.86
N TYR A 29 -0.15 -15.81 -5.31
CA TYR A 29 1.00 -14.91 -5.24
C TYR A 29 1.39 -14.34 -6.61
N ASP A 30 1.63 -15.20 -7.60
CA ASP A 30 2.09 -14.77 -8.93
C ASP A 30 1.05 -13.88 -9.61
N TYR A 31 -0.23 -14.23 -9.46
CA TYR A 31 -1.33 -13.44 -10.00
C TYR A 31 -1.38 -12.05 -9.35
N VAL A 32 -1.36 -11.97 -8.02
CA VAL A 32 -1.41 -10.71 -7.27
C VAL A 32 -0.19 -9.84 -7.56
N LEU A 33 1.01 -10.44 -7.58
CA LEU A 33 2.24 -9.74 -7.92
C LEU A 33 2.17 -9.16 -9.35
N SER A 34 1.66 -9.94 -10.31
CA SER A 34 1.50 -9.46 -11.70
C SER A 34 0.55 -8.26 -11.79
N LEU A 35 -0.54 -8.25 -11.01
CA LEU A 35 -1.50 -7.16 -11.02
C LEU A 35 -0.94 -5.90 -10.37
N VAL A 36 -0.36 -6.01 -9.17
CA VAL A 36 0.15 -4.82 -8.46
C VAL A 36 1.32 -4.18 -9.21
N ASN A 37 2.11 -4.96 -9.94
CA ASN A 37 3.20 -4.45 -10.78
C ASN A 37 2.74 -3.65 -12.01
N LYS A 38 1.44 -3.64 -12.34
CA LYS A 38 0.87 -2.80 -13.42
C LYS A 38 0.86 -1.31 -13.07
N TYR A 39 0.92 -0.95 -11.79
CA TYR A 39 1.11 0.43 -11.36
C TYR A 39 2.60 0.75 -11.28
N GLY A 40 3.04 1.88 -11.81
CA GLY A 40 4.45 2.28 -11.95
C GLY A 40 5.09 1.85 -13.27
N GLN A 41 4.30 1.57 -14.31
CA GLN A 41 4.77 1.29 -15.67
C GLN A 41 4.69 2.54 -16.57
N ASP A 42 3.80 3.48 -16.25
CA ASP A 42 3.63 4.72 -16.98
C ASP A 42 4.43 5.85 -16.32
N GLU A 43 5.01 6.78 -17.11
CA GLU A 43 5.93 7.83 -16.61
C GLU A 43 5.30 8.79 -15.59
N TYR A 44 3.98 8.92 -15.61
CA TYR A 44 3.22 9.78 -14.70
C TYR A 44 2.85 9.07 -13.38
N GLU A 45 3.09 7.76 -13.27
CA GLU A 45 2.79 6.98 -12.07
C GLU A 45 3.93 7.13 -11.04
N ASN A 46 3.67 7.90 -10.00
CA ASN A 46 4.66 8.23 -8.98
C ASN A 46 4.60 7.26 -7.79
N GLU A 47 5.72 7.21 -7.05
CA GLU A 47 5.86 6.45 -5.80
C GLU A 47 5.40 4.98 -5.89
N PRO A 48 5.88 4.20 -6.87
CA PRO A 48 5.28 2.91 -7.22
C PRO A 48 5.22 1.94 -6.04
N GLN A 49 6.27 1.83 -5.22
CA GLN A 49 6.23 0.93 -4.06
C GLN A 49 5.19 1.35 -3.02
N ARG A 50 5.05 2.66 -2.74
CA ARG A 50 4.10 3.18 -1.75
C ARG A 50 2.66 2.96 -2.21
N VAL A 51 2.36 3.26 -3.48
CA VAL A 51 1.03 3.08 -4.05
C VAL A 51 0.66 1.61 -4.15
N ARG A 52 1.60 0.74 -4.57
CA ARG A 52 1.39 -0.72 -4.59
C ARG A 52 1.04 -1.27 -3.20
N LEU A 53 1.70 -0.79 -2.15
CA LEU A 53 1.37 -1.16 -0.77
C LEU A 53 0.00 -0.65 -0.35
N ALA A 54 -0.37 0.58 -0.72
CA ALA A 54 -1.69 1.13 -0.47
C ALA A 54 -2.80 0.32 -1.16
N ILE A 55 -2.61 -0.06 -2.43
CA ILE A 55 -3.51 -0.96 -3.17
C ILE A 55 -3.70 -2.28 -2.41
N LEU A 56 -2.60 -2.90 -1.97
CA LEU A 56 -2.64 -4.15 -1.20
C LEU A 56 -3.37 -3.97 0.13
N LYS A 57 -3.12 -2.86 0.86
CA LYS A 57 -3.80 -2.52 2.11
C LYS A 57 -5.30 -2.37 1.93
N LEU A 58 -5.72 -1.57 0.97
CA LEU A 58 -7.12 -1.30 0.67
C LEU A 58 -7.87 -2.54 0.16
N SER A 59 -7.18 -3.44 -0.53
CA SER A 59 -7.78 -4.69 -1.01
C SER A 59 -8.12 -5.68 0.11
N ALA A 60 -7.46 -5.59 1.27
CA ALA A 60 -7.62 -6.50 2.40
C ALA A 60 -7.55 -8.01 2.04
N GLY A 61 -6.75 -8.37 1.03
CA GLY A 61 -6.61 -9.76 0.58
C GLY A 61 -7.69 -10.22 -0.43
N ASP A 62 -8.61 -9.34 -0.84
CA ASP A 62 -9.59 -9.62 -1.88
C ASP A 62 -9.06 -9.23 -3.27
N LYS A 63 -9.09 -10.17 -4.21
CA LYS A 63 -8.56 -9.97 -5.58
C LYS A 63 -9.41 -8.99 -6.40
N SER A 64 -10.72 -8.91 -6.15
CA SER A 64 -11.61 -8.00 -6.86
C SER A 64 -11.41 -6.55 -6.39
N GLU A 65 -11.30 -6.34 -5.08
CA GLU A 65 -10.95 -5.01 -4.53
C GLU A 65 -9.54 -4.60 -4.93
N LEU A 66 -8.58 -5.53 -5.03
CA LEU A 66 -7.24 -5.23 -5.55
C LEU A 66 -7.29 -4.65 -6.97
N LEU A 67 -8.08 -5.26 -7.86
CA LEU A 67 -8.26 -4.76 -9.23
C LEU A 67 -8.89 -3.36 -9.24
N LYS A 68 -9.93 -3.14 -8.44
CA LYS A 68 -10.59 -1.84 -8.31
C LYS A 68 -9.65 -0.76 -7.78
N MET A 69 -8.85 -1.06 -6.76
CA MET A 69 -7.86 -0.11 -6.22
C MET A 69 -6.74 0.19 -7.21
N LEU A 70 -6.32 -0.80 -8.00
CA LEU A 70 -5.37 -0.59 -9.10
C LEU A 70 -5.94 0.38 -10.16
N GLU A 71 -7.19 0.19 -10.57
CA GLU A 71 -7.86 1.07 -11.53
C GLU A 71 -7.98 2.50 -10.99
N LEU A 72 -8.37 2.66 -9.72
CA LEU A 72 -8.42 3.98 -9.07
C LEU A 72 -7.04 4.63 -8.99
N ALA A 73 -6.00 3.88 -8.64
CA ALA A 73 -4.64 4.40 -8.54
C ALA A 73 -4.12 4.91 -9.90
N LYS A 74 -4.49 4.25 -11.00
CA LYS A 74 -4.17 4.70 -12.36
C LYS A 74 -4.86 6.01 -12.75
N ILE A 75 -5.99 6.34 -12.13
CA ILE A 75 -6.72 7.60 -12.34
C ILE A 75 -6.14 8.69 -11.45
N ASP A 76 -6.11 8.46 -10.13
CA ASP A 76 -5.48 9.36 -9.17
C ASP A 76 -4.93 8.56 -7.98
N TYR A 77 -3.61 8.39 -7.95
CA TYR A 77 -2.94 7.64 -6.90
C TYR A 77 -2.99 8.34 -5.52
N ARG A 78 -3.22 9.65 -5.48
CA ARG A 78 -3.21 10.41 -4.22
C ARG A 78 -4.41 10.06 -3.36
N ASP A 79 -5.58 9.83 -3.97
CA ASP A 79 -6.78 9.39 -3.26
C ASP A 79 -6.61 7.99 -2.69
N VAL A 80 -5.90 7.11 -3.40
CA VAL A 80 -5.57 5.76 -2.92
C VAL A 80 -4.60 5.82 -1.73
N LEU A 81 -3.58 6.68 -1.79
CA LEU A 81 -2.67 6.90 -0.66
C LEU A 81 -3.42 7.47 0.56
N LEU A 82 -4.24 8.50 0.35
CA LEU A 82 -5.04 9.11 1.41
C LEU A 82 -5.99 8.08 2.02
N SER A 83 -6.70 7.31 1.20
CA SER A 83 -7.61 6.27 1.70
C SER A 83 -6.87 5.23 2.55
N ALA A 84 -5.68 4.81 2.14
CA ALA A 84 -4.88 3.85 2.89
C ALA A 84 -4.36 4.39 4.24
N GLU A 85 -4.17 5.71 4.35
CA GLU A 85 -3.75 6.38 5.60
C GLU A 85 -4.90 6.56 6.59
N TYR A 86 -6.14 6.73 6.11
CA TYR A 86 -7.31 7.07 6.95
C TYR A 86 -8.21 5.88 7.32
N ILE A 87 -7.99 4.69 6.76
CA ILE A 87 -8.68 3.48 7.26
C ILE A 87 -8.12 3.17 8.65
N LYS A 88 -8.91 3.47 9.68
CA LYS A 88 -8.62 3.10 11.06
C LYS A 88 -8.46 1.59 11.16
N ASP A 89 -7.46 1.15 11.91
CA ASP A 89 -7.14 -0.26 12.18
C ASP A 89 -8.27 -1.07 12.87
N ASP A 90 -9.40 -0.42 13.18
CA ASP A 90 -10.47 -0.98 14.01
C ASP A 90 -11.46 -1.89 13.28
N ASP A 91 -11.48 -1.93 11.95
CA ASP A 91 -12.55 -2.67 11.24
C ASP A 91 -12.19 -4.06 10.70
N LYS A 92 -10.91 -4.46 10.55
CA LYS A 92 -10.59 -5.77 9.92
C LYS A 92 -9.30 -6.44 10.46
N ASP A 93 -9.46 -7.34 11.42
CA ASP A 93 -8.53 -8.44 11.79
C ASP A 93 -7.04 -8.12 12.03
N GLY A 94 -6.66 -6.89 12.37
CA GLY A 94 -5.33 -6.59 12.95
C GLY A 94 -4.10 -6.93 12.08
N LYS A 95 -4.27 -7.20 10.79
CA LYS A 95 -3.18 -7.70 9.92
C LYS A 95 -2.23 -6.62 9.39
N PHE A 96 -2.49 -5.32 9.62
CA PHE A 96 -1.69 -4.22 9.07
C PHE A 96 -0.89 -3.39 10.08
N LYS A 97 -0.97 -3.70 11.38
CA LYS A 97 -0.33 -2.91 12.45
C LYS A 97 1.20 -2.77 12.35
N ASP A 98 1.86 -3.58 11.52
CA ASP A 98 3.33 -3.61 11.44
C ASP A 98 3.93 -2.81 10.27
N ILE A 99 3.11 -2.19 9.40
CA ILE A 99 3.59 -1.67 8.10
C ILE A 99 3.57 -0.14 8.00
N ASP A 100 2.75 0.55 8.81
CA ASP A 100 2.55 2.00 8.72
C ASP A 100 2.61 2.68 10.09
N GLU A 101 3.74 3.30 10.43
CA GLU A 101 3.71 4.49 11.27
C GLU A 101 4.86 5.44 10.84
N PRO A 102 4.54 6.51 10.10
CA PRO A 102 5.38 7.71 10.17
C PRO A 102 4.63 9.06 10.24
N TYR A 103 3.29 9.11 10.38
CA TYR A 103 2.53 10.38 10.34
C TYR A 103 1.49 10.62 11.45
N SER A 104 1.48 9.80 12.50
CA SER A 104 0.61 10.00 13.69
C SER A 104 0.83 11.38 14.35
N ASP A 105 2.07 11.87 14.33
CA ASP A 105 2.50 13.09 15.03
C ASP A 105 2.11 14.42 14.36
N LEU A 106 1.54 14.40 13.14
CA LEU A 106 1.18 15.64 12.41
C LEU A 106 -0.21 16.19 12.78
N LEU A 107 -0.94 15.53 13.69
CA LEU A 107 -2.29 15.92 14.11
C LEU A 107 -2.47 16.07 15.63
N SER A 108 -1.39 16.26 16.39
CA SER A 108 -1.43 16.64 17.82
C SER A 108 -1.29 18.15 18.03
#